data_AF-A0A7C2LVI4-F1
#
_entry.id   AF-A0A7C2LVI4-F1
#
_cell.length_a   1.000
_cell.length_b   1.000
_cell.length_c   1.000
_cell.angle_alpha   90.00
_cell.angle_beta   90.00
_cell.angle_gamma   90.00
#
_symmetry.space_group_name_H-M   'P 1'
#
loop_
_entity.id
_entity.type
_entity.pdbx_description
1 polymer ?
#
loop_
_entity_poly.entity_id
_entity_poly.type
_entity_poly.pdbx_seq_one_letter_code
_entity_poly.pdbx_strand_id
1 'polypeptide(L)'
;MEGTSRERRLRLSALAVGAALALGLSAADALAQGWSWWPWGQSEPRPVPREPVYRPPPDLRPGQPPPGAMPPPPGQTYGQRGSAICQQLEQRLVQETQGGNQGRELLPRIEADMRNLERQHQTAQLELNRADCWDQFLFSRTLRRTPRCVRLASDVESTRQRLADLEAQRRQILGTRDRSFQDDIIRELARNGCGSQYTQEARRRDAARNPFSVLWGEESDGPRGNPNQFGNLPFATYRTLCVRLCDGYYFPVSFSTLPNHFQRDAEQCQSQCAAPAELYYHQNPGGAVEQMVSVNGQQPYTSLKTAWRYRKEFVQGCSCKAAEYQPQQLSGEKKAEAPAAAPARTGSTARLDAR
;
A
#
# COMPACT_ATOMS: atom_id res chain seq x y z
N MET A 1 40.21 51.45 39.89
CA MET A 1 39.61 50.09 40.03
C MET A 1 39.61 49.41 38.65
N GLU A 2 40.77 48.95 38.17
CA GLU A 2 40.92 48.48 36.77
C GLU A 2 41.62 47.12 36.62
N GLY A 3 42.02 46.48 37.73
CA GLY A 3 42.76 45.21 37.70
C GLY A 3 41.90 43.95 37.55
N THR A 4 40.64 43.98 38.01
CA THR A 4 39.81 42.76 38.15
C THR A 4 39.13 42.29 36.85
N SER A 5 39.01 43.18 35.85
CA SER A 5 38.36 42.87 34.57
C SER A 5 39.28 42.07 33.62
N ARG A 6 40.60 42.32 33.68
CA ARG A 6 41.58 41.70 32.79
C ARG A 6 41.83 40.23 33.15
N GLU A 7 41.89 39.92 34.45
CA GLU A 7 42.04 38.54 34.95
C GLU A 7 40.82 37.67 34.64
N ARG A 8 39.60 38.22 34.73
CA ARG A 8 38.38 37.48 34.37
C ARG A 8 38.30 37.16 32.88
N ARG A 9 38.72 38.09 32.02
CA ARG A 9 38.77 37.86 30.55
C ARG A 9 39.80 36.80 30.17
N LEU A 10 40.98 36.81 30.80
CA LEU A 10 42.03 35.80 30.59
C LEU A 10 41.60 34.40 31.07
N ARG A 11 40.90 34.30 32.20
CA ARG A 11 40.36 33.02 32.69
C ARG A 11 39.24 32.47 31.81
N LEU A 12 38.38 33.33 31.27
CA LEU A 12 37.32 32.93 30.35
C LEU A 12 37.86 32.47 28.99
N SER A 13 38.89 33.13 28.46
CA SER A 13 39.55 32.70 27.21
C SER A 13 40.30 31.38 27.38
N ALA A 14 40.95 31.15 28.53
CA ALA A 14 41.64 29.90 28.81
C ALA A 14 40.67 28.71 28.92
N LEU A 15 39.49 28.91 29.53
CA LEU A 15 38.44 27.88 29.61
C LEU A 15 37.82 27.58 28.24
N ALA A 16 37.62 28.58 27.39
CA ALA A 16 37.06 28.39 26.05
C ALA A 16 38.01 27.61 25.12
N VAL A 17 39.32 27.87 25.20
CA VAL A 17 40.33 27.14 24.42
C VAL A 17 40.50 25.70 24.92
N GLY A 18 40.43 25.48 26.25
CA GLY A 18 40.45 24.14 26.83
C GLY A 18 39.25 23.27 26.43
N ALA A 19 38.06 23.85 26.36
CA ALA A 19 36.85 23.13 25.95
C ALA A 19 36.86 22.78 24.44
N ALA A 20 37.41 23.66 23.59
CA ALA A 20 37.52 23.40 22.15
C ALA A 20 38.56 22.31 21.81
N LEU A 21 39.68 22.26 22.56
CA LEU A 21 40.70 21.21 22.39
C LEU A 21 40.23 19.84 22.91
N ALA A 22 39.43 19.80 23.98
CA ALA A 22 38.84 18.56 24.50
C ALA A 22 37.77 17.95 23.57
N LEU A 23 36.98 18.77 22.86
CA LEU A 23 35.99 18.29 21.90
C LEU A 23 36.59 17.87 20.54
N GLY A 24 37.74 18.45 20.15
CA GLY A 24 38.45 18.08 18.91
C GLY A 24 39.17 16.73 18.99
N LEU A 25 39.65 16.34 20.18
CA LEU A 25 40.36 15.07 20.40
C LEU A 25 39.44 13.86 20.59
N SER A 26 38.13 14.05 20.77
CA SER A 26 37.16 12.95 20.91
C SER A 26 36.39 12.58 19.63
N ALA A 27 36.55 13.35 18.54
CA ALA A 27 35.84 13.10 17.28
C ALA A 27 36.62 12.25 16.27
N ALA A 28 37.94 12.07 16.48
CA ALA A 28 38.80 11.33 15.55
C ALA A 28 38.92 9.83 15.86
N ASP A 29 38.68 9.39 17.11
CA ASP A 29 38.75 7.97 17.49
C ASP A 29 37.37 7.25 17.52
N ALA A 30 36.27 7.97 17.27
CA ALA A 30 34.91 7.45 17.38
C ALA A 30 34.34 6.81 16.09
N LEU A 31 35.09 6.78 14.98
CA LEU A 31 34.63 6.18 13.71
C LEU A 31 35.39 4.91 13.29
N ALA A 32 36.37 4.46 14.08
CA ALA A 32 37.22 3.31 13.71
C ALA A 32 36.93 2.00 14.48
N GLN A 33 35.97 1.98 15.41
CA GLN A 33 35.64 0.76 16.16
C GLN A 33 34.16 0.44 16.03
N GLY A 34 33.85 -0.55 15.19
CA GLY A 34 32.49 -1.00 14.91
C GLY A 34 31.75 -1.44 16.17
N TRP A 35 30.67 -0.72 16.50
CA TRP A 35 29.80 -1.01 17.63
C TRP A 35 28.84 -2.17 17.29
N SER A 36 29.26 -3.39 17.63
CA SER A 36 28.59 -4.66 17.34
C SER A 36 27.83 -5.26 18.54
N TRP A 37 27.15 -4.43 19.35
CA TRP A 37 26.51 -4.85 20.60
C TRP A 37 24.97 -4.96 20.56
N TRP A 38 24.33 -4.76 19.40
CA TRP A 38 22.90 -5.06 19.18
C TRP A 38 22.73 -6.40 18.45
N PRO A 39 21.76 -7.26 18.84
CA PRO A 39 21.65 -8.64 18.34
C PRO A 39 21.19 -8.76 16.87
N TRP A 40 20.91 -7.64 16.19
CA TRP A 40 20.55 -7.57 14.77
C TRP A 40 21.65 -6.91 13.91
N GLY A 41 22.82 -6.61 14.51
CA GLY A 41 23.94 -5.93 13.86
C GLY A 41 24.93 -6.83 13.14
N GLN A 42 24.69 -8.15 13.11
CA GLN A 42 25.49 -9.03 12.27
C GLN A 42 24.95 -8.95 10.85
N SER A 43 25.67 -8.23 9.98
CA SER A 43 25.54 -8.45 8.54
C SER A 43 26.00 -9.89 8.27
N GLU A 44 25.06 -10.82 8.15
CA GLU A 44 25.36 -12.14 7.61
C GLU A 44 26.13 -11.97 6.29
N PRO A 45 27.24 -12.70 6.08
CA PRO A 45 27.93 -12.67 4.81
C PRO A 45 26.95 -13.16 3.76
N ARG A 46 26.59 -12.26 2.83
CA ARG A 46 25.79 -12.61 1.65
C ARG A 46 26.48 -13.79 0.97
N PRO A 47 25.77 -14.88 0.64
CA PRO A 47 26.36 -15.95 -0.14
C PRO A 47 26.80 -15.36 -1.48
N VAL A 48 28.10 -15.26 -1.71
CA VAL A 48 28.65 -15.02 -3.04
C VAL A 48 28.15 -16.14 -3.94
N PRO A 49 27.46 -15.84 -5.04
CA PRO A 49 27.21 -16.84 -6.07
C PRO A 49 28.57 -17.40 -6.46
N ARG A 50 28.74 -18.73 -6.38
CA ARG A 50 29.87 -19.37 -7.03
C ARG A 50 29.74 -19.03 -8.50
N GLU A 51 30.60 -18.15 -8.99
CA GLU A 51 30.79 -18.01 -10.43
C GLU A 51 31.05 -19.42 -10.96
N PRO A 52 30.32 -19.87 -12.00
CA PRO A 52 30.65 -21.13 -12.62
C PRO A 52 32.10 -21.03 -13.09
N VAL A 53 32.96 -21.89 -12.56
CA VAL A 53 34.33 -22.04 -13.05
C VAL A 53 34.23 -22.33 -14.53
N TYR A 54 34.52 -21.33 -15.36
CA TYR A 54 34.57 -21.50 -16.80
C TYR A 54 35.82 -22.33 -17.09
N ARG A 55 35.64 -23.65 -17.25
CA ARG A 55 36.65 -24.47 -17.90
C ARG A 55 36.62 -24.10 -19.37
N PRO A 56 37.72 -23.58 -19.95
CA PRO A 56 37.80 -23.48 -21.39
C PRO A 56 37.64 -24.90 -21.96
N PRO A 57 36.84 -25.08 -23.04
CA PRO A 57 36.77 -26.36 -23.71
C PRO A 57 38.19 -26.73 -24.20
N PRO A 58 38.58 -28.01 -24.16
CA PRO A 58 39.83 -28.43 -24.78
C PRO A 58 39.77 -28.08 -26.28
N ASP A 59 40.90 -27.63 -26.82
CA ASP A 59 41.06 -27.26 -28.22
C ASP A 59 40.66 -28.43 -29.14
N LEU A 60 39.40 -28.46 -29.54
CA LEU A 60 38.90 -29.40 -30.53
C LEU A 60 39.31 -28.89 -31.90
N ARG A 61 40.29 -29.57 -32.49
CA ARG A 61 40.56 -29.49 -33.94
C ARG A 61 39.26 -29.76 -34.70
N PRO A 62 38.93 -28.99 -35.74
CA PRO A 62 37.68 -29.19 -36.47
C PRO A 62 37.69 -30.55 -37.19
N GLY A 63 36.78 -31.45 -36.79
CA GLY A 63 36.47 -32.66 -37.56
C GLY A 63 36.25 -33.99 -36.82
N GLN A 64 36.18 -34.07 -35.49
CA GLN A 64 35.98 -35.35 -34.79
C GLN A 64 34.72 -35.38 -33.89
N PRO A 65 33.81 -36.36 -34.05
CA PRO A 65 32.71 -36.59 -33.11
C PRO A 65 33.22 -37.26 -31.81
N PRO A 66 32.62 -36.96 -30.65
CA PRO A 66 33.06 -37.49 -29.36
C PRO A 66 32.80 -39.00 -29.22
N PRO A 67 33.72 -39.78 -28.66
CA PRO A 67 33.51 -41.20 -28.39
C PRO A 67 32.71 -41.38 -27.08
N GLY A 68 31.54 -42.03 -27.16
CA GLY A 68 30.84 -42.52 -25.96
C GLY A 68 29.32 -42.31 -25.88
N ALA A 69 28.66 -41.76 -26.90
CA ALA A 69 27.20 -41.72 -26.93
C ALA A 69 26.66 -43.04 -27.52
N MET A 70 26.22 -43.97 -26.66
CA MET A 70 25.31 -45.02 -27.09
C MET A 70 24.00 -44.34 -27.55
N PRO A 71 23.47 -44.64 -28.74
CA PRO A 71 22.18 -44.13 -29.15
C PRO A 71 21.09 -44.68 -28.21
N PRO A 72 20.12 -43.85 -27.77
CA PRO A 72 18.99 -44.36 -27.01
C PRO A 72 18.21 -45.38 -27.86
N PRO A 73 17.60 -46.41 -27.24
CA PRO A 73 16.83 -47.41 -27.98
C PRO A 73 15.71 -46.73 -28.79
N PRO A 74 15.50 -47.12 -30.06
CA PRO A 74 14.44 -46.53 -30.87
C PRO A 74 13.09 -46.98 -30.33
N GLY A 75 12.32 -46.05 -29.77
CA GLY A 75 10.92 -46.32 -29.40
C GLY A 75 10.42 -45.70 -28.10
N GLN A 76 11.26 -45.07 -27.28
CA GLN A 76 10.74 -44.26 -26.18
C GLN A 76 10.44 -42.85 -26.67
N THR A 77 9.23 -42.71 -27.20
CA THR A 77 8.63 -41.42 -27.49
C THR A 77 8.64 -40.57 -26.21
N TYR A 78 9.11 -39.33 -26.31
CA TYR A 78 9.12 -38.34 -25.21
C TYR A 78 7.74 -38.18 -24.53
N GLY A 79 6.65 -38.67 -25.13
CA GLY A 79 5.30 -38.69 -24.55
C GLY A 79 5.08 -39.73 -23.44
N GLN A 80 5.82 -40.83 -23.39
CA GLN A 80 5.61 -41.88 -22.36
C GLN A 80 6.24 -41.57 -21.00
N ARG A 81 7.30 -40.76 -20.96
CA ARG A 81 7.91 -40.33 -19.69
C ARG A 81 7.15 -39.16 -19.06
N GLY A 82 6.58 -38.29 -19.90
CA GLY A 82 5.66 -37.23 -19.47
C GLY A 82 4.38 -37.81 -18.85
N SER A 83 3.81 -38.87 -19.42
CA SER A 83 2.56 -39.45 -18.92
C SER A 83 2.65 -40.02 -17.50
N ALA A 84 3.78 -40.62 -17.10
CA ALA A 84 3.98 -41.13 -15.73
C ALA A 84 4.11 -40.01 -14.69
N ILE A 85 4.83 -38.92 -15.03
CA ILE A 85 4.99 -37.74 -14.16
C ILE A 85 3.66 -37.01 -14.01
N CYS A 86 2.91 -36.86 -15.10
CA CYS A 86 1.60 -36.23 -15.08
C CYS A 86 0.61 -36.96 -14.19
N GLN A 87 0.52 -38.29 -14.28
CA GLN A 87 -0.38 -39.08 -13.42
C GLN A 87 -0.01 -38.95 -11.93
N GLN A 88 1.28 -38.91 -11.60
CA GLN A 88 1.72 -38.74 -10.21
C GLN A 88 1.34 -37.35 -9.66
N LEU A 89 1.53 -36.30 -10.46
CA LEU A 89 1.17 -34.93 -10.08
C LEU A 89 -0.35 -34.75 -9.94
N GLU A 90 -1.13 -35.35 -10.83
CA GLU A 90 -2.60 -35.34 -10.76
C GLU A 90 -3.12 -36.05 -9.52
N GLN A 91 -2.55 -37.21 -9.17
CA GLN A 91 -2.90 -37.92 -7.93
C GLN A 91 -2.61 -37.09 -6.68
N ARG A 92 -1.50 -36.35 -6.67
CA ARG A 92 -1.14 -35.44 -5.57
C ARG A 92 -2.11 -34.26 -5.46
N LEU A 93 -2.54 -33.72 -6.60
CA LEU A 93 -3.48 -32.60 -6.66
C LEU A 93 -4.85 -32.95 -6.05
N VAL A 94 -5.35 -34.16 -6.35
CA VAL A 94 -6.65 -34.63 -5.83
C VAL A 94 -6.61 -34.84 -4.32
N GLN A 95 -5.51 -35.39 -3.80
CA GLN A 95 -5.33 -35.58 -2.34
C GLN A 95 -5.33 -34.24 -1.58
N GLU A 96 -4.61 -33.24 -2.10
CA GLU A 96 -4.56 -31.91 -1.46
C GLU A 96 -5.91 -31.20 -1.50
N THR A 97 -6.63 -31.29 -2.63
CA THR A 97 -7.94 -30.65 -2.81
C THR A 97 -8.98 -31.21 -1.84
N GLN A 98 -8.89 -32.50 -1.48
CA GLN A 98 -9.79 -33.13 -0.51
C GLN A 98 -9.40 -32.80 0.94
N GLY A 99 -8.12 -32.57 1.24
CA GLY A 99 -7.66 -32.15 2.56
C GLY A 99 -8.17 -30.77 2.98
N GLY A 100 -8.19 -29.81 2.04
CA GLY A 100 -8.62 -28.43 2.32
C GLY A 100 -10.11 -28.26 2.62
N ASN A 101 -10.96 -29.19 2.17
CA ASN A 101 -12.41 -29.15 2.47
C ASN A 101 -12.72 -29.54 3.92
N GLN A 102 -11.95 -30.47 4.50
CA GLN A 102 -12.12 -30.90 5.89
C GLN A 102 -11.79 -29.78 6.88
N GLY A 103 -10.74 -28.99 6.61
CA GLY A 103 -10.40 -27.81 7.41
C GLY A 103 -11.48 -26.73 7.40
N ARG A 104 -12.14 -26.52 6.25
CA ARG A 104 -13.23 -25.53 6.11
C ARG A 104 -14.48 -25.90 6.92
N GLU A 105 -14.78 -27.19 7.05
CA GLU A 105 -15.92 -27.68 7.85
C GLU A 105 -15.67 -27.53 9.36
N LEU A 106 -14.41 -27.65 9.80
CA LEU A 106 -14.03 -27.52 11.22
C LEU A 106 -13.96 -26.05 11.71
N LEU A 107 -13.76 -25.10 10.80
CA LEU A 107 -13.64 -23.67 11.11
C LEU A 107 -14.77 -23.09 11.98
N PRO A 108 -16.07 -23.27 11.67
CA PRO A 108 -17.16 -22.71 12.49
C PRO A 108 -17.17 -23.26 13.92
N ARG A 109 -16.71 -24.50 14.13
CA ARG A 109 -16.62 -25.12 15.45
C ARG A 109 -15.50 -24.48 16.27
N ILE A 110 -14.32 -24.29 15.67
CA ILE A 110 -13.18 -23.60 16.31
C ILE A 110 -13.56 -22.18 16.71
N GLU A 111 -14.26 -21.44 15.84
CA GLU A 111 -14.72 -20.08 16.15
C GLU A 111 -15.74 -20.04 17.30
N ALA A 112 -16.60 -21.07 17.42
CA ALA A 112 -17.50 -21.20 18.55
C ALA A 112 -16.75 -21.49 19.86
N ASP A 113 -15.74 -22.37 19.82
CA ASP A 113 -14.91 -22.70 20.98
C ASP A 113 -14.07 -21.51 21.45
N MET A 114 -13.54 -20.71 20.53
CA MET A 114 -12.84 -19.45 20.85
C MET A 114 -13.76 -18.49 21.63
N ARG A 115 -14.99 -18.25 21.15
CA ARG A 115 -15.97 -17.37 21.85
C ARG A 115 -16.32 -17.89 23.24
N ASN A 116 -16.33 -19.21 23.44
CA ASN A 116 -16.56 -19.81 24.75
C ASN A 116 -15.39 -19.55 25.70
N LEU A 117 -14.15 -19.76 25.26
CA LEU A 117 -12.94 -19.52 26.05
C LEU A 117 -12.74 -18.04 26.37
N GLU A 118 -13.05 -17.13 25.44
CA GLU A 118 -13.01 -15.69 25.68
C GLU A 118 -13.90 -15.28 26.85
N ARG A 119 -15.14 -15.83 26.90
CA ARG A 119 -16.06 -15.58 28.02
C ARG A 119 -15.52 -16.13 29.34
N GLN A 120 -14.95 -17.34 29.33
CA GLN A 120 -14.33 -17.93 30.52
C GLN A 120 -13.14 -17.11 31.03
N HIS A 121 -12.28 -16.64 30.12
CA HIS A 121 -11.16 -15.79 30.46
C HIS A 121 -11.63 -14.47 31.09
N GLN A 122 -12.64 -13.81 30.52
CA GLN A 122 -13.23 -12.61 31.09
C GLN A 122 -13.80 -12.84 32.49
N THR A 123 -14.52 -13.94 32.71
CA THR A 123 -15.05 -14.26 34.05
C THR A 123 -13.94 -14.54 35.06
N ALA A 124 -12.91 -15.29 34.68
CA ALA A 124 -11.77 -15.59 35.55
C ALA A 124 -10.97 -14.33 35.91
N GLN A 125 -10.81 -13.40 34.96
CA GLN A 125 -10.20 -12.09 35.23
C GLN A 125 -11.03 -11.25 36.21
N LEU A 126 -12.36 -11.24 36.06
CA LEU A 126 -13.25 -10.53 36.98
C LEU A 126 -13.18 -11.12 38.40
N GLU A 127 -13.07 -12.44 38.54
CA GLU A 127 -12.89 -13.10 39.83
C GLU A 127 -11.56 -12.75 40.50
N LEU A 128 -10.45 -12.71 39.73
CA LEU A 128 -9.15 -12.24 40.21
C LEU A 128 -9.19 -10.81 40.75
N ASN A 129 -9.88 -9.91 40.03
CA ASN A 129 -10.04 -8.53 40.43
C ASN A 129 -10.96 -8.39 41.65
N ARG A 130 -12.07 -9.13 41.70
CA ARG A 130 -13.00 -9.14 42.85
C ARG A 130 -12.38 -9.73 44.12
N ALA A 131 -11.42 -10.64 43.98
CA ALA A 131 -10.71 -11.24 45.10
C ALA A 131 -9.50 -10.41 45.58
N ASP A 132 -9.29 -9.20 45.02
CA ASP A 132 -8.16 -8.30 45.32
C ASP A 132 -6.80 -9.01 45.33
N CYS A 133 -6.61 -9.91 44.35
CA CYS A 133 -5.39 -10.71 44.24
C CYS A 133 -4.17 -9.93 43.75
N TRP A 134 -4.35 -8.67 43.32
CA TRP A 134 -3.29 -7.81 42.80
C TRP A 134 -2.92 -6.73 43.81
N ASP A 135 -1.65 -6.72 44.22
CA ASP A 135 -1.07 -5.61 44.97
C ASP A 135 -0.51 -4.56 44.01
N GLN A 136 -0.86 -3.31 44.25
CA GLN A 136 -0.35 -2.16 43.52
C GLN A 136 0.78 -1.55 44.36
N PHE A 137 2.04 -1.80 43.97
CA PHE A 137 3.19 -1.18 44.61
C PHE A 137 3.93 -0.26 43.64
N LEU A 138 3.89 1.03 43.96
CA LEU A 138 4.50 2.20 43.30
C LEU A 138 4.19 2.34 41.81
N PHE A 139 4.51 1.38 40.94
CA PHE A 139 4.14 1.35 39.51
C PHE A 139 3.96 -0.08 38.95
N SER A 140 3.93 -1.08 39.83
CA SER A 140 3.86 -2.49 39.44
C SER A 140 2.64 -3.18 40.06
N ARG A 141 2.02 -4.07 39.29
CA ARG A 141 0.99 -5.00 39.77
C ARG A 141 1.67 -6.32 40.09
N THR A 142 1.67 -6.73 41.35
CA THR A 142 2.24 -8.00 41.78
C THR A 142 1.13 -8.93 42.30
N LEU A 143 1.22 -10.21 41.98
CA LEU A 143 0.22 -11.19 42.40
C LEU A 143 0.45 -11.56 43.88
N ARG A 144 -0.59 -11.44 44.70
CA ARG A 144 -0.60 -11.95 46.09
C ARG A 144 -0.35 -13.46 46.09
N ARG A 145 0.67 -13.90 46.83
CA ARG A 145 1.02 -15.34 46.99
C ARG A 145 0.08 -16.07 47.97
N THR A 146 -1.23 -15.98 47.76
CA THR A 146 -2.20 -16.82 48.48
C THR A 146 -2.58 -18.03 47.62
N PRO A 147 -2.87 -19.20 48.22
CA PRO A 147 -3.20 -20.41 47.46
C PRO A 147 -4.50 -20.28 46.64
N ARG A 148 -5.36 -19.31 46.95
CA ARG A 148 -6.55 -18.97 46.15
C ARG A 148 -6.16 -18.13 44.93
N CYS A 149 -5.37 -17.07 45.12
CA CYS A 149 -4.95 -16.19 44.02
C CYS A 149 -4.03 -16.89 43.02
N VAL A 150 -3.15 -17.78 43.51
CA VAL A 150 -2.28 -18.58 42.63
C VAL A 150 -3.10 -19.51 41.72
N ARG A 151 -4.17 -20.13 42.23
CA ARG A 151 -5.07 -20.99 41.45
C ARG A 151 -5.82 -20.21 40.36
N LEU A 152 -6.43 -19.08 40.74
CA LEU A 152 -7.14 -18.25 39.76
C LEU A 152 -6.19 -17.69 38.68
N ALA A 153 -4.96 -17.32 39.05
CA ALA A 153 -3.95 -16.88 38.10
C ALA A 153 -3.54 -18.00 37.14
N SER A 154 -3.37 -19.24 37.63
CA SER A 154 -3.10 -20.39 36.76
C SER A 154 -4.28 -20.69 35.82
N ASP A 155 -5.51 -20.50 36.28
CA ASP A 155 -6.70 -20.72 35.46
C ASP A 155 -6.77 -19.71 34.30
N VAL A 156 -6.50 -18.42 34.56
CA VAL A 156 -6.42 -17.39 33.51
C VAL A 156 -5.33 -17.71 32.50
N GLU A 157 -4.14 -18.09 32.95
CA GLU A 157 -3.02 -18.42 32.06
C GLU A 157 -3.33 -19.67 31.22
N SER A 158 -3.94 -20.70 31.81
CA SER A 158 -4.33 -21.90 31.08
C SER A 158 -5.40 -21.62 30.01
N THR A 159 -6.35 -20.74 30.31
CA THR A 159 -7.41 -20.34 29.36
C THR A 159 -6.81 -19.53 28.22
N ARG A 160 -5.87 -18.63 28.53
CA ARG A 160 -5.12 -17.84 27.54
C ARG A 160 -4.32 -18.74 26.59
N GLN A 161 -3.64 -19.75 27.12
CA GLN A 161 -2.87 -20.69 26.30
C GLN A 161 -3.77 -21.46 25.33
N ARG A 162 -4.91 -21.99 25.81
CA ARG A 162 -5.89 -22.67 24.97
C ARG A 162 -6.46 -21.78 23.87
N LEU A 163 -6.70 -20.51 24.18
CA LEU A 163 -7.16 -19.51 23.21
C LEU A 163 -6.10 -19.29 22.12
N ALA A 164 -4.83 -19.15 22.52
CA ALA A 164 -3.71 -19.04 21.58
C ALA A 164 -3.55 -20.30 20.71
N ASP A 165 -3.77 -21.49 21.25
CA ASP A 165 -3.73 -22.75 20.50
C ASP A 165 -4.86 -22.81 19.45
N LEU A 166 -6.09 -22.42 19.80
CA LEU A 166 -7.20 -22.35 18.85
C LEU A 166 -6.97 -21.28 17.77
N GLU A 167 -6.40 -20.13 18.15
CA GLU A 167 -6.01 -19.11 17.17
C GLU A 167 -4.94 -19.63 16.22
N ALA A 168 -3.94 -20.37 16.71
CA ALA A 168 -2.91 -20.98 15.90
C ALA A 168 -3.52 -22.02 14.93
N GLN A 169 -4.44 -22.86 15.41
CA GLN A 169 -5.18 -23.81 14.57
C GLN A 169 -6.03 -23.10 13.51
N ARG A 170 -6.72 -22.01 13.89
CA ARG A 170 -7.50 -21.19 12.96
C ARG A 170 -6.60 -20.56 11.91
N ARG A 171 -5.45 -20.00 12.30
CA ARG A 171 -4.45 -19.46 11.36
C ARG A 171 -3.82 -20.55 10.50
N GLN A 172 -3.70 -21.77 11.00
CA GLN A 172 -3.28 -22.91 10.17
C GLN A 172 -4.36 -23.25 9.15
N ILE A 173 -5.64 -23.34 9.51
CA ILE A 173 -6.71 -23.62 8.54
C ILE A 173 -6.88 -22.48 7.51
N LEU A 174 -6.78 -21.23 7.94
CA LEU A 174 -6.92 -20.05 7.06
C LEU A 174 -5.65 -19.69 6.28
N GLY A 175 -4.48 -20.01 6.85
CA GLY A 175 -3.15 -19.64 6.35
C GLY A 175 -2.34 -20.80 5.81
N THR A 176 -2.83 -22.04 5.88
CA THR A 176 -2.25 -23.18 5.17
C THR A 176 -2.59 -23.02 3.69
N ARG A 177 -1.59 -22.68 2.88
CA ARG A 177 -0.67 -23.61 2.21
C ARG A 177 -1.33 -24.55 1.21
N ASP A 178 -2.58 -24.96 1.40
CA ASP A 178 -3.29 -25.81 0.43
C ASP A 178 -3.44 -25.09 -0.91
N ARG A 179 -3.83 -23.80 -0.91
CA ARG A 179 -3.93 -23.04 -2.17
C ARG A 179 -2.57 -22.81 -2.81
N SER A 180 -1.55 -22.42 -2.05
CA SER A 180 -0.21 -22.21 -2.61
C SER A 180 0.42 -23.49 -3.12
N PHE A 181 0.20 -24.61 -2.45
CA PHE A 181 0.72 -25.92 -2.82
C PHE A 181 -0.03 -26.52 -4.00
N GLN A 182 -1.36 -26.35 -4.05
CA GLN A 182 -2.18 -26.66 -5.22
C GLN A 182 -1.74 -25.84 -6.45
N ASP A 183 -1.45 -24.55 -6.26
CA ASP A 183 -0.92 -23.68 -7.31
C ASP A 183 0.44 -24.15 -7.81
N ASP A 184 1.34 -24.56 -6.90
CA ASP A 184 2.66 -25.06 -7.26
C ASP A 184 2.54 -26.39 -8.02
N ILE A 185 1.67 -27.32 -7.60
CA ILE A 185 1.39 -28.56 -8.35
C ILE A 185 0.85 -28.26 -9.75
N ILE A 186 -0.07 -27.30 -9.88
CA ILE A 186 -0.66 -26.95 -11.18
C ILE A 186 0.35 -26.24 -12.08
N ARG A 187 1.27 -25.46 -11.51
CA ARG A 187 2.41 -24.91 -12.24
C ARG A 187 3.36 -26.00 -12.73
N GLU A 188 3.63 -27.03 -11.93
CA GLU A 188 4.44 -28.18 -12.35
C GLU A 188 3.73 -29.01 -13.44
N LEU A 189 2.43 -29.22 -13.34
CA LEU A 189 1.62 -29.85 -14.40
C LEU A 189 1.68 -29.05 -15.71
N ALA A 190 1.64 -27.72 -15.62
CA ALA A 190 1.76 -26.84 -16.78
C ALA A 190 3.16 -26.89 -17.41
N ARG A 191 4.24 -26.92 -16.60
CA ARG A 191 5.63 -27.02 -17.09
C ARG A 191 5.93 -28.35 -17.77
N ASN A 192 5.34 -29.44 -17.29
CA ASN A 192 5.51 -30.78 -17.86
C ASN A 192 4.54 -31.08 -19.02
N GLY A 193 3.69 -30.13 -19.41
CA GLY A 193 2.78 -30.27 -20.55
C GLY A 193 1.66 -31.29 -20.34
N CYS A 194 1.23 -31.51 -19.09
CA CYS A 194 0.26 -32.54 -18.71
C CYS A 194 -1.18 -32.27 -19.19
N GLY A 195 -1.43 -31.13 -19.82
CA GLY A 195 -2.73 -30.77 -20.40
C GLY A 195 -2.85 -29.28 -20.65
N SER A 196 -3.62 -28.89 -21.68
CA SER A 196 -3.89 -27.48 -22.00
C SER A 196 -4.73 -26.78 -20.93
N GLN A 197 -5.47 -27.54 -20.13
CA GLN A 197 -6.26 -27.02 -19.02
C GLN A 197 -5.35 -26.52 -17.88
N TYR A 198 -4.28 -27.25 -17.54
CA TYR A 198 -3.35 -26.85 -16.48
C TYR A 198 -2.52 -25.64 -16.89
N THR A 199 -2.13 -25.53 -18.16
CA THR A 199 -1.39 -24.35 -18.65
C THR A 199 -2.25 -23.08 -18.66
N GLN A 200 -3.53 -23.19 -19.00
CA GLN A 200 -4.48 -22.07 -18.90
C GLN A 200 -4.79 -21.70 -17.46
N GLU A 201 -4.98 -22.70 -16.59
CA GLU A 201 -5.28 -22.47 -15.18
C GLU A 201 -4.07 -21.88 -14.42
N ALA A 202 -2.85 -22.38 -14.69
CA ALA A 202 -1.63 -21.79 -14.13
C ALA A 202 -1.50 -20.31 -14.52
N ARG A 203 -1.74 -19.96 -15.79
CA ARG A 203 -1.75 -18.55 -16.24
C ARG A 203 -2.81 -17.72 -15.54
N ARG A 204 -4.03 -18.23 -15.37
CA ARG A 204 -5.11 -17.54 -14.65
C ARG A 204 -4.75 -17.31 -13.19
N ARG A 205 -4.15 -18.30 -12.52
CA ARG A 205 -3.78 -18.20 -11.10
C ARG A 205 -2.54 -17.36 -10.85
N ASP A 206 -1.55 -17.43 -11.74
CA ASP A 206 -0.38 -16.54 -11.69
C ASP A 206 -0.81 -15.08 -11.87
N ALA A 207 -1.76 -14.80 -12.77
CA ALA A 207 -2.36 -13.46 -12.92
C ALA A 207 -3.15 -13.00 -11.68
N ALA A 208 -3.80 -13.92 -10.96
CA ALA A 208 -4.52 -13.62 -9.72
C ALA A 208 -3.58 -13.40 -8.52
N ARG A 209 -2.43 -14.12 -8.49
CA ARG A 209 -1.46 -14.08 -7.39
C ARG A 209 -0.56 -12.86 -7.47
N ASN A 210 -0.30 -12.35 -8.68
CA ASN A 210 0.49 -11.14 -8.89
C ASN A 210 -0.23 -10.18 -9.86
N PRO A 211 -1.28 -9.46 -9.42
CA PRO A 211 -2.01 -8.53 -10.29
C PRO A 211 -1.12 -7.38 -10.81
N PHE A 212 0.07 -7.22 -10.23
CA PHE A 212 1.09 -6.25 -10.60
C PHE A 212 2.09 -6.77 -11.65
N SER A 213 2.17 -8.08 -11.93
CA SER A 213 3.05 -8.61 -13.00
C SER A 213 2.54 -8.28 -14.40
N VAL A 214 1.26 -7.92 -14.53
CA VAL A 214 0.70 -7.35 -15.77
C VAL A 214 1.13 -5.89 -15.97
N LEU A 215 1.53 -5.22 -14.88
CA LEU A 215 1.92 -3.80 -14.88
C LEU A 215 3.45 -3.60 -14.98
N TRP A 216 4.26 -4.56 -14.52
CA TRP A 216 5.74 -4.50 -14.55
C TRP A 216 6.39 -5.74 -15.18
N GLY A 217 5.62 -6.53 -15.92
CA GLY A 217 6.13 -7.62 -16.73
C GLY A 217 6.91 -7.05 -17.90
N GLU A 218 8.23 -6.98 -17.72
CA GLU A 218 9.21 -6.78 -18.77
C GLU A 218 8.88 -7.69 -19.97
N GLU A 219 8.60 -7.01 -21.08
CA GLU A 219 8.68 -7.45 -22.48
C GLU A 219 8.99 -8.95 -22.67
N SER A 220 7.96 -9.79 -22.69
CA SER A 220 8.06 -11.13 -23.28
C SER A 220 6.76 -11.49 -23.99
N ASP A 221 6.74 -11.15 -25.28
CA ASP A 221 5.87 -11.65 -26.36
C ASP A 221 4.45 -12.07 -25.97
N GLY A 222 3.56 -11.08 -25.81
CA GLY A 222 2.10 -11.26 -25.76
C GLY A 222 1.38 -10.17 -26.58
N PRO A 223 0.26 -10.47 -27.27
CA PRO A 223 -0.37 -9.54 -28.20
C PRO A 223 -0.80 -8.24 -27.52
N ARG A 224 -0.38 -7.11 -28.10
CA ARG A 224 -0.63 -5.74 -27.63
C ARG A 224 -2.11 -5.49 -27.35
N GLY A 225 -2.46 -5.42 -26.06
CA GLY A 225 -3.75 -4.95 -25.58
C GLY A 225 -3.91 -3.44 -25.74
N ASN A 226 -5.12 -3.02 -26.09
CA ASN A 226 -5.55 -1.64 -26.35
C ASN A 226 -5.24 -0.68 -25.16
N PRO A 227 -4.62 0.49 -25.37
CA PRO A 227 -4.24 1.43 -24.30
C PRO A 227 -5.42 2.06 -23.53
N ASN A 228 -6.66 1.82 -23.94
CA ASN A 228 -7.86 2.27 -23.21
C ASN A 228 -8.42 1.21 -22.24
N GLN A 229 -7.73 0.09 -22.00
CA GLN A 229 -8.16 -0.98 -21.10
C GLN A 229 -7.48 -0.94 -19.71
N PHE A 230 -6.94 0.21 -19.27
CA PHE A 230 -6.36 0.34 -17.92
C PHE A 230 -7.40 0.69 -16.83
N GLY A 231 -8.66 0.92 -17.20
CA GLY A 231 -9.74 1.25 -16.25
C GLY A 231 -10.28 0.07 -15.42
N ASN A 232 -9.80 -1.16 -15.66
CA ASN A 232 -10.41 -2.39 -15.13
C ASN A 232 -9.43 -3.27 -14.33
N LEU A 233 -8.50 -2.67 -13.58
CA LEU A 233 -7.77 -3.41 -12.56
C LEU A 233 -8.75 -3.75 -11.42
N PRO A 234 -8.84 -5.03 -10.97
CA PRO A 234 -9.78 -5.45 -9.92
C PRO A 234 -9.53 -4.82 -8.54
N PHE A 235 -8.50 -3.98 -8.41
CA PHE A 235 -8.15 -3.21 -7.21
C PHE A 235 -7.95 -1.71 -7.50
N ALA A 236 -8.36 -1.20 -8.67
CA ALA A 236 -8.33 0.24 -8.94
C ALA A 236 -9.37 0.93 -8.06
N THR A 237 -8.90 1.40 -6.91
CA THR A 237 -9.66 2.31 -6.06
C THR A 237 -9.49 3.73 -6.59
N TYR A 238 -10.35 4.63 -6.13
CA TYR A 238 -10.27 6.03 -6.49
C TYR A 238 -10.07 6.87 -5.25
N ARG A 239 -9.38 7.99 -5.43
CA ARG A 239 -9.39 9.10 -4.48
C ARG A 239 -10.41 10.11 -4.98
N THR A 240 -11.29 10.54 -4.11
CA THR A 240 -12.29 11.57 -4.40
C THR A 240 -11.91 12.86 -3.66
N LEU A 241 -12.02 13.98 -4.37
CA LEU A 241 -11.69 15.31 -3.89
C LEU A 241 -12.85 16.25 -4.18
N CYS A 242 -13.23 17.04 -3.20
CA CYS A 242 -14.22 18.09 -3.37
C CYS A 242 -13.52 19.35 -3.85
N VAL A 243 -13.89 19.85 -5.02
CA VAL A 243 -13.31 21.06 -5.64
C VAL A 243 -14.32 22.19 -5.54
N ARG A 244 -13.92 23.29 -4.94
CA ARG A 244 -14.70 24.52 -4.88
C ARG A 244 -14.56 25.29 -6.20
N LEU A 245 -15.68 25.54 -6.86
CA LEU A 245 -15.70 26.08 -8.22
C LEU A 245 -15.28 27.55 -8.32
N CYS A 246 -15.37 28.31 -7.21
CA CYS A 246 -15.12 29.75 -7.24
C CYS A 246 -13.61 30.13 -7.21
N ASP A 247 -12.74 29.25 -6.70
CA ASP A 247 -11.29 29.49 -6.62
C ASP A 247 -10.42 28.24 -6.87
N GLY A 248 -11.04 27.10 -7.21
CA GLY A 248 -10.37 25.85 -7.49
C GLY A 248 -9.74 25.17 -6.27
N TYR A 249 -10.02 25.62 -5.05
CA TYR A 249 -9.51 24.92 -3.87
C TYR A 249 -10.09 23.50 -3.80
N TYR A 250 -9.27 22.52 -3.39
CA TYR A 250 -9.71 21.14 -3.25
C TYR A 250 -9.28 20.53 -1.92
N PHE A 251 -10.11 19.62 -1.41
CA PHE A 251 -9.84 18.83 -0.21
C PHE A 251 -10.31 17.38 -0.40
N PRO A 252 -9.65 16.39 0.24
CA PRO A 252 -10.02 14.99 0.08
C PRO A 252 -11.37 14.68 0.75
N VAL A 253 -12.20 13.88 0.07
CA VAL A 253 -13.42 13.30 0.64
C VAL A 253 -13.14 11.85 1.04
N SER A 254 -12.70 11.02 0.08
CA SER A 254 -12.30 9.63 0.32
C SER A 254 -10.92 9.33 -0.24
N PHE A 255 -10.07 8.67 0.55
CA PHE A 255 -8.71 8.29 0.13
C PHE A 255 -8.64 6.98 -0.67
N SER A 256 -9.70 6.17 -0.59
CA SER A 256 -9.85 4.91 -1.30
C SER A 256 -11.33 4.56 -1.34
N THR A 257 -11.93 4.62 -2.52
CA THR A 257 -13.35 4.35 -2.72
C THR A 257 -13.61 3.71 -4.07
N LEU A 258 -14.80 3.15 -4.25
CA LEU A 258 -15.26 2.52 -5.48
C LEU A 258 -16.29 3.44 -6.18
N PRO A 259 -16.47 3.32 -7.51
CA PRO A 259 -17.39 4.20 -8.27
C PRO A 259 -18.83 4.21 -7.76
N ASN A 260 -19.30 3.09 -7.19
CA ASN A 260 -20.63 2.98 -6.58
C ASN A 260 -20.85 3.90 -5.36
N HIS A 261 -19.77 4.45 -4.78
CA HIS A 261 -19.83 5.37 -3.64
C HIS A 261 -19.66 6.84 -4.04
N PHE A 262 -19.41 7.15 -5.32
CA PHE A 262 -19.19 8.52 -5.77
C PHE A 262 -20.38 9.45 -5.51
N GLN A 263 -21.62 8.94 -5.58
CA GLN A 263 -22.81 9.74 -5.27
C GLN A 263 -22.84 10.20 -3.81
N ARG A 264 -22.54 9.28 -2.88
CA ARG A 264 -22.42 9.61 -1.45
C ARG A 264 -21.32 10.64 -1.20
N ASP A 265 -20.17 10.45 -1.83
CA ASP A 265 -19.04 11.39 -1.71
C ASP A 265 -19.40 12.77 -2.29
N ALA A 266 -20.24 12.83 -3.33
CA ALA A 266 -20.66 14.07 -3.97
C ALA A 266 -21.63 14.85 -3.07
N GLU A 267 -22.59 14.15 -2.46
CA GLU A 267 -23.48 14.72 -1.43
C GLU A 267 -22.67 15.24 -0.23
N GLN A 268 -21.69 14.47 0.22
CA GLN A 268 -20.80 14.87 1.30
C GLN A 268 -20.00 16.13 0.94
N CYS A 269 -19.43 16.19 -0.27
CA CYS A 269 -18.74 17.37 -0.80
C CYS A 269 -19.63 18.62 -0.77
N GLN A 270 -20.86 18.51 -1.28
CA GLN A 270 -21.81 19.64 -1.31
C GLN A 270 -22.26 20.07 0.08
N SER A 271 -22.51 19.12 0.99
CA SER A 271 -22.96 19.42 2.36
C SER A 271 -21.90 20.15 3.21
N GLN A 272 -20.62 19.96 2.89
CA GLN A 272 -19.51 20.57 3.64
C GLN A 272 -19.19 22.00 3.22
N CYS A 273 -19.72 22.47 2.09
CA CYS A 273 -19.37 23.76 1.53
C CYS A 273 -20.61 24.60 1.20
N ALA A 274 -20.68 25.79 1.78
CA ALA A 274 -21.67 26.80 1.40
C ALA A 274 -21.44 27.33 -0.04
N ALA A 275 -20.18 27.42 -0.47
CA ALA A 275 -19.82 27.75 -1.86
C ALA A 275 -20.09 26.58 -2.82
N PRO A 276 -20.38 26.86 -4.11
CA PRO A 276 -20.57 25.81 -5.11
C PRO A 276 -19.31 24.96 -5.24
N ALA A 277 -19.49 23.65 -5.03
CA ALA A 277 -18.43 22.65 -5.09
C ALA A 277 -18.87 21.42 -5.88
N GLU A 278 -17.92 20.75 -6.52
CA GLU A 278 -18.14 19.57 -7.32
C GLU A 278 -17.12 18.49 -6.95
N LEU A 279 -17.55 17.22 -7.04
CA LEU A 279 -16.69 16.08 -6.76
C LEU A 279 -15.83 15.75 -7.97
N TYR A 280 -14.54 15.61 -7.75
CA TYR A 280 -13.56 15.12 -8.71
C TYR A 280 -12.94 13.83 -8.19
N TYR A 281 -12.41 13.01 -9.09
CA TYR A 281 -11.73 11.77 -8.73
C TYR A 281 -10.53 11.50 -9.62
N HIS A 282 -9.57 10.76 -9.08
CA HIS A 282 -8.46 10.18 -9.84
C HIS A 282 -8.16 8.76 -9.34
N GLN A 283 -7.43 7.99 -10.14
CA GLN A 283 -7.06 6.61 -9.80
C GLN A 283 -6.12 6.56 -8.59
N ASN A 284 -6.27 5.53 -7.77
CA ASN A 284 -5.45 5.22 -6.61
C ASN A 284 -5.06 3.73 -6.62
N PRO A 285 -3.76 3.38 -6.60
CA PRO A 285 -2.59 4.26 -6.51
C PRO A 285 -2.20 4.92 -7.85
N GLY A 286 -1.24 5.86 -7.82
CA GLY A 286 -0.55 6.38 -9.01
C GLY A 286 -1.18 7.57 -9.73
N GLY A 287 -2.46 7.87 -9.50
CA GLY A 287 -3.08 9.09 -10.02
C GLY A 287 -2.68 10.34 -9.23
N ALA A 288 -2.56 11.46 -9.95
CA ALA A 288 -2.25 12.77 -9.39
C ALA A 288 -3.47 13.70 -9.44
N VAL A 289 -3.45 14.78 -8.65
CA VAL A 289 -4.55 15.76 -8.59
C VAL A 289 -4.72 16.46 -9.94
N GLU A 290 -3.65 16.66 -10.69
CA GLU A 290 -3.64 17.25 -12.03
C GLU A 290 -4.46 16.42 -13.04
N GLN A 291 -4.60 15.12 -12.78
CA GLN A 291 -5.29 14.16 -13.65
C GLN A 291 -6.73 13.89 -13.20
N MET A 292 -7.21 14.57 -12.15
CA MET A 292 -8.56 14.34 -11.66
C MET A 292 -9.61 14.88 -12.61
N VAL A 293 -10.72 14.15 -12.72
CA VAL A 293 -11.86 14.50 -13.57
C VAL A 293 -13.12 14.61 -12.74
N SER A 294 -14.05 15.47 -13.16
CA SER A 294 -15.31 15.65 -12.46
C SER A 294 -16.21 14.42 -12.59
N VAL A 295 -16.95 14.10 -11.54
CA VAL A 295 -17.86 12.94 -11.54
C VAL A 295 -19.03 13.14 -12.52
N ASN A 296 -19.54 14.37 -12.64
CA ASN A 296 -20.74 14.63 -13.43
C ASN A 296 -20.48 14.78 -14.93
N GLY A 297 -19.31 15.28 -15.32
CA GLY A 297 -19.02 15.67 -16.70
C GLY A 297 -17.70 15.17 -17.25
N GLN A 298 -16.94 14.39 -16.48
CA GLN A 298 -15.60 13.91 -16.81
C GLN A 298 -14.65 15.05 -17.25
N GLN A 299 -14.89 16.26 -16.76
CA GLN A 299 -14.07 17.41 -17.12
C GLN A 299 -12.79 17.41 -16.29
N PRO A 300 -11.61 17.57 -16.91
CA PRO A 300 -10.36 17.59 -16.17
C PRO A 300 -10.31 18.82 -15.27
N TYR A 301 -9.75 18.69 -14.08
CA TYR A 301 -9.62 19.83 -13.16
C TYR A 301 -8.84 20.99 -13.77
N THR A 302 -7.87 20.70 -14.63
CA THR A 302 -7.07 21.70 -15.34
C THR A 302 -7.86 22.54 -16.36
N SER A 303 -9.05 22.10 -16.80
CA SER A 303 -9.91 22.92 -17.67
C SER A 303 -10.77 23.93 -16.90
N LEU A 304 -10.84 23.81 -15.57
CA LEU A 304 -11.57 24.76 -14.74
C LEU A 304 -10.87 26.13 -14.78
N LYS A 305 -11.61 27.20 -15.12
CA LYS A 305 -11.06 28.57 -15.20
C LYS A 305 -10.38 29.02 -13.90
N THR A 306 -10.87 28.53 -12.77
CA THR A 306 -10.38 28.84 -11.41
C THR A 306 -9.38 27.81 -10.89
N ALA A 307 -8.96 26.83 -11.69
CA ALA A 307 -7.98 25.83 -11.29
C ALA A 307 -6.72 26.48 -10.70
N TRP A 308 -6.31 26.01 -9.53
CA TRP A 308 -5.12 26.50 -8.80
C TRP A 308 -5.14 27.97 -8.39
N ARG A 309 -6.27 28.70 -8.55
CA ARG A 309 -6.36 30.14 -8.20
C ARG A 309 -6.07 30.35 -6.72
N TYR A 310 -6.58 29.47 -5.85
CA TYR A 310 -6.33 29.48 -4.40
C TYR A 310 -4.84 29.44 -4.00
N ARG A 311 -3.94 28.98 -4.89
CA ARG A 311 -2.49 28.96 -4.63
C ARG A 311 -1.83 30.33 -4.85
N LYS A 312 -2.47 31.20 -5.63
CA LYS A 312 -1.93 32.51 -6.03
C LYS A 312 -2.56 33.66 -5.24
N GLU A 313 -3.86 33.57 -4.99
CA GLU A 313 -4.61 34.62 -4.30
C GLU A 313 -5.74 34.04 -3.45
N PHE A 314 -6.12 34.79 -2.42
CA PHE A 314 -7.28 34.48 -1.60
C PHE A 314 -8.51 35.21 -2.15
N VAL A 315 -9.51 34.45 -2.62
CA VAL A 315 -10.76 35.01 -3.17
C VAL A 315 -11.72 35.32 -2.01
N GLN A 316 -11.96 36.61 -1.76
CA GLN A 316 -12.92 37.05 -0.74
C GLN A 316 -14.33 36.58 -1.09
N GLY A 317 -15.07 36.09 -0.10
CA GLY A 317 -16.41 35.54 -0.30
C GLY A 317 -16.48 34.11 -0.84
N CYS A 318 -15.34 33.47 -1.15
CA CYS A 318 -15.23 32.03 -1.39
C CYS A 318 -14.92 31.31 -0.08
N SER A 319 -15.88 30.61 0.54
CA SER A 319 -15.63 29.74 1.69
C SER A 319 -16.57 28.54 1.73
N CYS A 320 -16.09 27.43 2.27
CA CYS A 320 -16.97 26.33 2.66
C CYS A 320 -17.74 26.64 3.95
N LYS A 321 -17.24 27.58 4.77
CA LYS A 321 -17.94 28.05 5.96
C LYS A 321 -19.01 29.07 5.58
N ALA A 322 -20.23 28.85 6.03
CA ALA A 322 -21.38 29.71 5.73
C ALA A 322 -21.17 31.19 6.12
N ALA A 323 -20.51 31.48 7.25
CA ALA A 323 -20.27 32.85 7.70
C ALA A 323 -19.31 33.65 6.80
N GLU A 324 -18.43 32.97 6.08
CA GLU A 324 -17.41 33.58 5.21
C GLU A 324 -17.83 33.56 3.73
N TYR A 325 -18.88 32.80 3.38
CA TYR A 325 -19.37 32.71 2.00
C TYR A 325 -20.25 33.92 1.64
N GLN A 326 -19.83 34.67 0.62
CA GLN A 326 -20.53 35.88 0.17
C GLN A 326 -20.74 35.86 -1.35
N PRO A 327 -21.88 35.35 -1.86
CA PRO A 327 -22.14 35.18 -3.29
C PRO A 327 -22.11 36.49 -4.08
N GLN A 328 -22.41 37.63 -3.45
CA GLN A 328 -22.44 38.94 -4.11
C GLN A 328 -21.02 39.49 -4.41
N GLN A 329 -20.02 39.12 -3.60
CA GLN A 329 -18.64 39.56 -3.81
C GLN A 329 -17.95 38.81 -4.95
N LEU A 330 -18.42 37.58 -5.23
CA LEU A 330 -17.96 36.74 -6.33
C LEU A 330 -18.32 37.31 -7.72
N SER A 331 -19.43 38.06 -7.81
CA SER A 331 -19.82 38.82 -9.01
C SER A 331 -19.16 40.21 -9.11
N GLY A 332 -18.32 40.58 -8.13
CA GLY A 332 -17.74 41.91 -7.96
C GLY A 332 -16.58 42.24 -8.90
N GLU A 333 -16.07 41.29 -9.69
CA GLU A 333 -15.34 41.59 -10.92
C GLU A 333 -16.36 42.10 -11.96
N LYS A 334 -16.92 43.29 -11.71
CA LYS A 334 -17.68 44.03 -12.72
C LYS A 334 -16.76 44.15 -13.93
N LYS A 335 -17.11 43.38 -14.97
CA LYS A 335 -16.79 43.67 -16.36
C LYS A 335 -16.84 45.20 -16.50
N ALA A 336 -15.67 45.82 -16.68
CA ALA A 336 -15.61 47.23 -17.00
C ALA A 336 -16.60 47.45 -18.14
N GLU A 337 -17.64 48.20 -17.85
CA GLU A 337 -18.63 48.60 -18.84
C GLU A 337 -17.84 49.32 -19.92
N ALA A 338 -17.73 48.69 -21.09
CA ALA A 338 -17.15 49.34 -22.25
C ALA A 338 -17.95 50.62 -22.46
N PRO A 339 -17.30 51.80 -22.61
CA PRO A 339 -18.03 53.04 -22.80
C PRO A 339 -18.93 52.88 -24.01
N ALA A 340 -20.21 53.19 -23.82
CA ALA A 340 -21.24 53.14 -24.84
C ALA A 340 -20.71 53.79 -26.13
N ALA A 341 -20.74 53.01 -27.21
CA ALA A 341 -20.46 53.49 -28.54
C ALA A 341 -21.35 54.70 -28.84
N ALA A 342 -20.73 55.83 -29.15
CA ALA A 342 -21.42 57.00 -29.67
C ALA A 342 -22.22 56.60 -30.93
N PRO A 343 -23.47 57.05 -31.09
CA PRO A 343 -24.25 56.71 -32.27
C PRO A 343 -23.63 57.37 -33.52
N ALA A 344 -23.49 56.56 -34.56
CA ALA A 344 -23.05 56.97 -35.88
C ALA A 344 -23.94 58.11 -36.41
N ARG A 345 -23.32 59.23 -36.78
CA ARG A 345 -23.96 60.25 -37.62
C ARG A 345 -24.04 59.71 -39.04
N THR A 346 -25.20 59.15 -39.40
CA THR A 346 -25.55 58.93 -40.81
C THR A 346 -25.96 60.28 -41.41
N GLY A 347 -25.20 60.71 -42.42
CA GLY A 347 -25.53 61.88 -43.22
C GLY A 347 -26.81 61.62 -44.02
N SER A 348 -27.77 62.54 -43.92
CA SER A 348 -28.87 62.65 -44.87
C SER A 348 -28.58 63.83 -45.79
N THR A 349 -28.35 63.51 -47.06
CA THR A 349 -28.27 64.42 -48.19
C THR A 349 -29.66 64.96 -48.51
N ALA A 350 -29.93 66.22 -48.18
CA ALA A 350 -31.08 66.95 -48.72
C ALA A 350 -30.64 67.70 -50.00
N ARG A 351 -31.20 67.27 -51.13
CA ARG A 351 -31.16 67.95 -52.43
C ARG A 351 -31.85 69.32 -52.34
N LEU A 352 -31.28 70.31 -53.04
CA LEU A 352 -31.98 71.51 -53.49
C LEU A 352 -33.12 71.14 -54.46
N ASP A 353 -34.27 71.81 -54.36
CA ASP A 353 -34.84 72.68 -55.42
C ASP A 353 -36.33 72.98 -55.17
N ALA A 354 -36.66 74.27 -54.97
CA ALA A 354 -37.87 74.94 -55.46
C ALA A 354 -37.88 76.42 -55.02
N ARG A 355 -37.29 77.31 -55.84
CA ARG A 355 -37.96 78.48 -56.41
C ARG A 355 -37.12 79.18 -57.46
#